data_AF-A0A964BL48-F1
#
_entry.id   AF-A0A964BL48-F1
#
_cell.length_a   1.000
_cell.length_b   1.000
_cell.length_c   1.000
_cell.angle_alpha   90.00
_cell.angle_beta   90.00
_cell.angle_gamma   90.00
#
_symmetry.space_group_name_H-M   'P 1'
#
loop_
_entity.id
_entity.type
_entity.pdbx_description
1 polymer ?
#
loop_
_entity_poly.entity_id
_entity_poly.type
_entity_poly.pdbx_seq_one_letter_code
_entity_poly.pdbx_strand_id
1 'polypeptide(L)'
;MSDTDVERWCQANNWSEPRQLELGIWVAFPPGGVIETPLPLQVQKSKPKLIEDLLDFFLLTIVTTIVFAIAVIISPCFIEPIVSLRRNSLDEF
;
A
#
# COMPACT_ATOMS: atom_id res chain seq x y z
N MET A 1 -11.17 7.59 -12.57
CA MET A 1 -12.52 7.88 -13.06
C MET A 1 -12.71 9.38 -13.17
N SER A 2 -13.12 9.79 -14.37
CA SER A 2 -13.67 11.09 -14.69
C SER A 2 -15.15 11.12 -14.29
N ASP A 3 -15.73 12.30 -14.11
CA ASP A 3 -17.14 12.49 -13.71
C ASP A 3 -18.11 11.70 -14.61
N THR A 4 -17.74 11.53 -15.89
CA THR A 4 -18.42 10.70 -16.88
C THR A 4 -18.57 9.21 -16.51
N ASP A 5 -17.67 8.65 -15.71
CA ASP A 5 -17.78 7.24 -15.30
C ASP A 5 -18.80 7.05 -14.17
N VAL A 6 -18.93 8.06 -13.28
CA VAL A 6 -19.94 8.07 -12.22
C VAL A 6 -21.32 8.27 -12.84
N GLU A 7 -21.46 9.19 -13.79
CA GLU A 7 -22.70 9.41 -14.54
C GLU A 7 -23.17 8.13 -15.26
N ARG A 8 -22.28 7.43 -15.95
CA ARG A 8 -22.62 6.15 -16.61
C ARG A 8 -23.07 5.09 -15.60
N TRP A 9 -22.40 4.99 -14.45
CA TRP A 9 -22.81 4.04 -13.42
C TRP A 9 -24.20 4.38 -12.88
N CYS A 10 -24.47 5.66 -12.60
CA CYS A 10 -25.78 6.10 -12.12
C CYS A 10 -26.88 5.78 -13.14
N GLN A 11 -26.65 6.09 -14.43
CA GLN A 11 -27.60 5.76 -15.50
C GLN A 11 -27.89 4.26 -15.60
N ALA A 12 -26.86 3.40 -15.51
CA ALA A 12 -27.03 1.95 -15.58
C ALA A 12 -27.82 1.36 -14.40
N ASN A 13 -27.81 2.02 -13.24
CA ASN A 13 -28.46 1.55 -12.03
C ASN A 13 -29.78 2.28 -11.70
N ASN A 14 -30.23 3.18 -12.57
CA ASN A 14 -31.39 4.07 -12.34
C ASN A 14 -31.21 4.99 -11.12
N TRP A 15 -29.99 5.45 -10.89
CA TRP A 15 -29.71 6.51 -9.91
C TRP A 15 -29.71 7.87 -10.60
N SER A 16 -30.15 8.90 -9.89
CA SER A 16 -30.28 10.26 -10.43
C SER A 16 -29.42 11.27 -9.66
N GLU A 17 -29.07 12.37 -10.34
CA GLU A 17 -28.35 13.52 -9.80
C GLU A 17 -27.03 13.18 -9.09
N PRO A 18 -26.04 12.61 -9.81
CA PRO A 18 -24.71 12.42 -9.24
C PRO A 18 -24.08 13.78 -8.89
N ARG A 19 -23.67 13.94 -7.64
CA ARG A 19 -22.94 15.11 -7.17
C ARG A 19 -21.78 14.71 -6.28
N GLN A 20 -20.74 15.52 -6.27
CA GLN A 20 -19.58 15.32 -5.40
C GLN A 20 -19.64 16.28 -4.22
N LEU A 21 -19.52 15.75 -3.00
CA LEU A 21 -19.39 16.54 -1.77
C LEU A 21 -17.96 17.09 -1.62
N GLU A 22 -17.76 18.07 -0.75
CA GLU A 22 -16.46 18.71 -0.49
C GLU A 22 -15.35 17.73 -0.08
N LEU A 23 -15.72 16.60 0.53
CA LEU A 23 -14.81 15.52 0.94
C LEU A 23 -14.42 14.57 -0.21
N GLY A 24 -14.84 14.86 -1.44
CA GLY A 24 -14.60 14.01 -2.61
C GLY A 24 -15.53 12.80 -2.72
N ILE A 25 -16.49 12.66 -1.79
CA ILE A 25 -17.48 11.59 -1.76
C ILE A 25 -18.56 11.86 -2.81
N TRP A 26 -18.82 10.87 -3.65
CA TRP A 26 -19.92 10.93 -4.60
C TRP A 26 -21.22 10.45 -3.97
N VAL A 27 -22.28 11.23 -4.13
CA VAL A 27 -23.63 10.91 -3.69
C VAL A 27 -24.60 11.03 -4.87
N ALA A 28 -25.67 10.25 -4.85
CA ALA A 28 -26.74 10.26 -5.84
C ALA A 28 -28.03 9.72 -5.21
N PHE A 29 -29.17 9.94 -5.86
CA PHE A 29 -30.45 9.40 -5.39
C PHE A 29 -30.66 7.99 -5.95
N PRO A 30 -30.97 7.00 -5.08
CA PRO A 30 -31.29 5.64 -5.54
C PRO A 30 -32.69 5.60 -6.17
N PRO A 31 -33.01 4.54 -6.94
CA PRO A 31 -34.32 4.42 -7.60
C PRO A 31 -35.47 4.41 -6.57
N GLY A 32 -36.38 5.39 -6.69
CA GLY A 32 -37.49 5.56 -5.76
C GLY A 32 -37.11 6.16 -4.40
N GLY A 33 -35.84 6.51 -4.19
CA GLY A 33 -35.36 7.18 -3.00
C GLY A 33 -35.48 8.69 -3.10
N VAL A 34 -35.80 9.32 -1.98
CA VAL A 34 -35.83 10.79 -1.83
C VAL A 34 -34.64 11.33 -1.03
N ILE A 35 -33.71 10.44 -0.67
CA ILE A 35 -32.54 10.76 0.16
C ILE A 35 -31.28 10.51 -0.67
N GLU A 36 -30.41 11.51 -0.70
CA GLU A 36 -29.08 11.38 -1.27
C GLU A 36 -28.30 10.30 -0.54
N THR A 37 -27.86 9.30 -1.28
CA THR A 37 -27.14 8.16 -0.75
C THR A 37 -25.72 8.15 -1.29
N PRO A 38 -24.70 7.92 -0.44
CA PRO A 38 -23.34 7.75 -0.92
C PRO A 38 -23.26 6.57 -1.89
N LEU A 39 -22.56 6.78 -3.01
CA LEU A 39 -22.33 5.75 -4.01
C LEU A 39 -21.46 4.62 -3.43
N PRO A 40 -21.51 3.39 -3.97
CA PRO A 40 -20.66 2.31 -3.47
C PRO A 40 -19.17 2.67 -3.54
N LEU A 41 -18.37 2.17 -2.59
CA LEU A 41 -16.92 2.39 -2.55
C LEU A 41 -16.21 1.96 -3.84
N GLN A 42 -16.76 0.97 -4.55
CA GLN A 42 -16.25 0.52 -5.86
C GLN A 42 -16.36 1.63 -6.92
N VAL A 43 -17.34 2.51 -6.81
CA VAL A 43 -17.61 3.64 -7.71
C VAL A 43 -16.91 4.92 -7.22
N GLN A 44 -16.78 5.10 -5.90
CA GLN A 44 -16.22 6.31 -5.27
C GLN A 44 -14.71 6.53 -5.48
N LYS A 45 -14.05 5.89 -6.46
CA LYS A 45 -12.59 5.72 -6.53
C LYS A 45 -12.05 4.99 -5.29
N SER A 46 -11.66 3.73 -5.50
CA SER A 46 -10.29 3.41 -5.09
C SER A 46 -9.38 4.30 -5.92
N LYS A 47 -8.70 5.29 -5.32
CA LYS A 47 -7.42 5.73 -5.90
C LYS A 47 -6.65 4.44 -6.18
N PRO A 48 -6.04 4.26 -7.36
CA PRO A 48 -5.20 3.10 -7.58
C PRO A 48 -4.10 3.20 -6.52
N LYS A 49 -4.22 2.40 -5.46
CA LYS A 49 -3.23 2.30 -4.39
C LYS A 49 -1.86 1.97 -4.95
N LEU A 50 -1.77 1.49 -6.19
CA LEU A 50 -0.56 1.32 -6.99
C LEU A 50 0.54 2.35 -6.74
N ILE A 51 0.27 3.66 -6.66
CA ILE A 51 1.35 4.65 -6.43
C ILE A 51 1.82 4.64 -4.97
N GLU A 52 0.89 4.54 -4.02
CA GLU A 52 1.20 4.44 -2.59
C GLU A 52 1.87 3.09 -2.28
N ASP A 53 1.35 1.99 -2.83
CA ASP A 53 1.91 0.64 -2.75
C ASP A 53 3.30 0.57 -3.42
N LEU A 54 3.52 1.27 -4.55
CA LEU A 54 4.86 1.36 -5.15
C LEU A 54 5.82 2.09 -4.20
N LEU A 55 5.41 3.24 -3.66
CA LEU A 55 6.23 4.03 -2.75
C LEU A 55 6.59 3.24 -1.50
N ASP A 56 5.62 2.54 -0.91
CA ASP A 56 5.84 1.66 0.24
C ASP A 56 6.77 0.50 -0.11
N PHE A 57 6.64 -0.08 -1.31
CA PHE A 57 7.54 -1.14 -1.78
C PHE A 57 8.97 -0.63 -1.95
N PHE A 58 9.17 0.54 -2.56
CA PHE A 58 10.49 1.15 -2.71
C PHE A 58 11.11 1.50 -1.35
N LEU A 59 10.32 2.08 -0.45
CA LEU A 59 10.76 2.44 0.91
C LEU A 59 11.23 1.19 1.67
N LEU A 60 10.42 0.13 1.68
CA LEU A 60 10.74 -1.13 2.34
C LEU A 60 12.00 -1.77 1.75
N THR A 61 12.13 -1.74 0.42
CA THR A 61 13.30 -2.29 -0.28
C THR A 61 14.57 -1.54 0.09
N ILE A 62 14.52 -0.21 0.15
CA ILE A 62 15.67 0.63 0.53
C ILE A 62 16.08 0.32 1.98
N VAL A 63 15.14 0.32 2.91
CA VAL A 63 15.41 0.03 4.34
C VAL A 63 16.02 -1.37 4.49
N THR A 64 15.44 -2.37 3.83
CA THR A 64 15.93 -3.76 3.90
C THR A 64 17.35 -3.88 3.34
N THR A 65 17.64 -3.19 2.24
CA THR A 65 18.97 -3.19 1.61
C THR A 65 20.02 -2.55 2.52
N ILE A 66 19.68 -1.44 3.20
CA ILE A 66 20.58 -0.77 4.14
C ILE A 66 20.90 -1.67 5.33
N VAL A 67 19.87 -2.30 5.93
CA VAL A 67 20.07 -3.22 7.06
C VAL A 67 20.92 -4.41 6.64
N PHE A 68 20.68 -4.98 5.45
CA PHE A 68 21.48 -6.06 4.91
C PHE A 68 22.95 -5.66 4.70
N ALA A 69 23.20 -4.49 4.12
CA ALA A 69 24.57 -3.98 3.91
C ALA A 69 25.31 -3.81 5.24
N ILE A 70 24.66 -3.24 6.26
CA ILE A 70 25.22 -3.09 7.61
C ILE A 70 25.53 -4.47 8.21
N ALA A 71 24.60 -5.43 8.09
CA ALA A 71 24.80 -6.78 8.60
C ALA A 71 26.01 -7.46 7.93
N VAL A 72 26.20 -7.30 6.61
CA VAL A 72 27.35 -7.85 5.89
C VAL A 72 28.67 -7.23 6.36
N ILE A 73 28.69 -5.92 6.65
CA ILE A 73 29.90 -5.23 7.15
C ILE A 73 30.26 -5.69 8.57
N ILE A 74 29.25 -5.89 9.41
CA ILE A 74 29.43 -6.27 10.82
C ILE A 74 29.67 -7.79 10.98
N SER A 75 29.15 -8.62 10.07
CA SER A 75 29.31 -10.08 10.06
C SER A 75 30.76 -10.57 10.23
N PRO A 76 31.76 -10.06 9.47
CA PRO A 76 33.16 -10.47 9.66
C PRO A 76 33.70 -10.15 11.07
N CYS A 77 33.24 -9.08 11.72
CA CYS A 77 33.65 -8.75 13.09
C CYS A 77 33.16 -9.76 14.14
N PHE A 78 32.06 -10.47 13.88
CA PHE A 78 31.55 -11.53 14.76
C PHE A 78 32.07 -12.93 14.39
N ILE A 79 32.40 -13.16 13.12
CA ILE A 79 32.91 -14.45 12.64
C ILE A 79 34.36 -14.67 13.06
N GLU A 80 35.23 -13.65 13.00
CA GLU A 80 36.64 -13.76 13.40
C GLU A 80 36.86 -14.28 14.84
N PRO A 81 36.21 -13.73 15.89
CA PRO A 81 36.42 -14.21 17.26
C PRO A 81 35.86 -15.61 17.51
N ILE A 82 34.79 -16.03 16.83
CA ILE A 82 34.23 -17.39 16.97
C ILE A 82 35.14 -18.45 16.33
N VAL A 83 35.73 -18.14 15.18
CA VAL A 83 36.68 -19.05 14.50
C VAL A 83 37.99 -19.17 15.27
N SER A 84 38.48 -18.07 15.87
CA SER A 84 39.72 -18.10 16.66
C SER A 84 39.57 -18.90 17.97
N LEU A 85 38.43 -18.76 18.66
CA LEU A 85 38.09 -19.57 19.83
C LEU A 85 38.04 -21.07 19.50
N ARG A 86 37.45 -21.44 18.35
CA ARG A 86 37.35 -22.86 17.96
C ARG A 86 38.69 -23.46 17.52
N ARG A 87 39.59 -22.65 16.92
CA ARG A 87 40.94 -23.10 16.53
C ARG A 87 41.79 -23.43 17.75
N ASN A 88 41.82 -22.54 18.75
CA ASN A 88 42.62 -22.76 19.96
C ASN A 88 42.15 -23.99 20.77
N SER A 89 40.86 -24.31 20.76
CA SER A 89 40.34 -25.52 21.44
C SER A 89 40.68 -26.84 20.74
N LEU A 90 41.04 -26.80 19.45
CA LEU A 90 41.41 -28.00 18.67
C LEU A 90 42.90 -28.32 18.74
N ASP A 91 43.75 -27.32 19.03
CA ASP A 91 45.19 -27.50 19.22
C ASP A 91 45.57 -27.98 20.63
N GLU A 92 44.62 -28.04 21.57
CA GLU A 92 44.81 -28.56 22.95
C GLU A 92 44.49 -30.07 23.09
N PHE A 93 44.19 -30.78 22.01
CA PHE A 93 43.99 -32.24 21.96
C PHE A 93 45.05 -32.94 21.11
#